data_AF-A0A2N7WGX0-F1
#
_entry.id   AF-A0A2N7WGX0-F1
#
_cell.length_a   1.000
_cell.length_b   1.000
_cell.length_c   1.000
_cell.angle_alpha   90.00
_cell.angle_beta   90.00
_cell.angle_gamma   90.00
#
_symmetry.space_group_name_H-M   'P 1'
#
loop_
_entity.id
_entity.type
_entity.pdbx_description
1 polymer ?
#
loop_
_entity_poly.entity_id
_entity_poly.type
_entity_poly.pdbx_seq_one_letter_code
_entity_poly.pdbx_strand_id
1 'polypeptide(L)'
;MSQVWSADTSSPTNAWSPTNPAQNHCSVTALVVHDLFGGDILCTRTSGGTHFYNLIDGRKWDLTVSQFAEPIPYDDTPSSREAAMADTSREKYALLKARVGAS
;
A
#
# COMPACT_ATOMS: atom_id res chain seq x y z
N MET A 1 4.00 9.29 -5.83
CA MET A 1 3.35 7.96 -5.84
C MET A 1 2.22 7.84 -6.85
N SER A 2 1.26 8.77 -6.95
CA SER A 2 0.13 8.62 -7.89
C SER A 2 0.50 8.43 -9.37
N GLN A 3 1.65 8.95 -9.81
CA GLN A 3 2.14 8.81 -11.18
C GLN A 3 2.69 7.41 -11.53
N VAL A 4 2.97 6.56 -10.53
CA VAL A 4 3.55 5.22 -10.74
C VAL A 4 2.57 4.08 -10.51
N TRP A 5 1.39 4.39 -9.96
CA TRP A 5 0.30 3.43 -9.76
C TRP A 5 -0.50 3.25 -11.05
N SER A 6 -0.77 1.98 -11.39
CA SER A 6 -1.66 1.59 -12.47
C SER A 6 -2.27 0.22 -12.20
N ALA A 7 -3.13 -0.25 -13.09
CA ALA A 7 -3.80 -1.54 -12.97
C ALA A 7 -2.82 -2.70 -12.70
N ASP A 8 -1.69 -2.73 -13.41
CA ASP A 8 -0.66 -3.78 -13.29
C ASP A 8 0.13 -3.76 -11.97
N THR A 9 0.02 -2.71 -11.15
CA THR A 9 0.59 -2.66 -9.79
C THR A 9 -0.47 -2.79 -8.69
N SER A 10 -1.75 -2.86 -9.04
CA SER A 10 -2.87 -3.01 -8.10
C SER A 10 -3.21 -4.46 -7.79
N SER A 11 -3.76 -4.72 -6.59
CA SER A 11 -4.23 -6.06 -6.17
C SER A 11 -5.63 -5.99 -5.56
N PRO A 12 -6.69 -6.48 -6.25
CA PRO A 12 -6.66 -7.18 -7.55
C PRO A 12 -6.51 -6.22 -8.76
N THR A 13 -5.87 -6.72 -9.82
CA THR A 13 -5.48 -5.96 -11.02
C THR A 13 -6.67 -5.33 -11.77
N ASN A 14 -7.83 -5.97 -11.73
CA ASN A 14 -9.03 -5.56 -12.47
C ASN A 14 -9.95 -4.59 -11.70
N ALA A 15 -9.56 -4.16 -10.50
CA ALA A 15 -10.37 -3.29 -9.64
C ALA A 15 -9.74 -1.90 -9.43
N TRP A 16 -8.85 -1.48 -10.33
CA TRP A 16 -8.22 -0.16 -10.31
C TRP A 16 -8.81 0.77 -11.38
N SER A 17 -8.93 2.06 -11.05
CA SER A 17 -9.37 3.11 -11.96
C SER A 17 -8.44 4.33 -11.87
N PRO A 18 -8.16 5.03 -12.98
CA PRO A 18 -7.41 6.30 -12.93
C PRO A 18 -8.12 7.39 -12.13
N THR A 19 -9.43 7.29 -11.88
CA THR A 19 -10.16 8.21 -11.01
C THR A 19 -9.93 7.95 -9.52
N ASN A 20 -9.40 6.78 -9.15
CA ASN A 20 -8.99 6.43 -7.79
C ASN A 20 -7.63 5.69 -7.82
N PRO A 21 -6.52 6.41 -8.07
CA PRO A 21 -5.21 5.77 -8.29
C PRO A 21 -4.68 4.95 -7.11
N ALA A 22 -5.06 5.31 -5.88
CA ALA A 22 -4.62 4.63 -4.66
C ALA A 22 -5.32 3.29 -4.42
N GLN A 23 -6.45 3.05 -5.10
CA GLN A 23 -7.25 1.85 -4.92
C GLN A 23 -6.40 0.61 -5.11
N ASN A 24 -6.48 -0.31 -4.14
CA ASN A 24 -5.83 -1.62 -4.20
C ASN A 24 -4.29 -1.55 -4.26
N HIS A 25 -3.68 -0.49 -3.72
CA HIS A 25 -2.23 -0.32 -3.67
C HIS A 25 -1.63 -0.30 -2.25
N CYS A 26 -2.43 -0.52 -1.20
CA CYS A 26 -1.97 -0.36 0.18
C CYS A 26 -0.77 -1.27 0.54
N SER A 27 -0.88 -2.57 0.33
CA SER A 27 0.16 -3.56 0.65
C SER A 27 1.45 -3.35 -0.16
N VAL A 28 1.33 -3.19 -1.48
CA VAL A 28 2.48 -2.97 -2.36
C VAL A 28 3.19 -1.65 -2.06
N THR A 29 2.44 -0.60 -1.72
CA THR A 29 3.02 0.70 -1.34
C THR A 29 3.72 0.60 0.01
N ALA A 30 3.11 -0.08 1.00
CA ALA A 30 3.72 -0.27 2.31
C ALA A 30 5.05 -1.02 2.24
N LEU A 31 5.16 -2.01 1.34
CA LEU A 31 6.41 -2.73 1.07
C LEU A 31 7.51 -1.84 0.47
N VAL A 32 7.17 -1.00 -0.50
CA VAL A 32 8.12 -0.08 -1.14
C VAL A 32 8.55 1.02 -0.18
N VAL A 33 7.62 1.59 0.58
CA VAL A 33 7.94 2.59 1.62
C VAL A 33 8.84 2.00 2.69
N HIS A 34 8.55 0.78 3.16
CA HIS A 34 9.40 0.09 4.13
C HIS A 34 10.81 -0.16 3.57
N ASP A 35 10.97 -0.44 2.28
CA ASP A 35 12.30 -0.59 1.67
C ASP A 35 13.10 0.72 1.61
N LEU A 36 12.42 1.84 1.37
CA LEU A 36 13.06 3.14 1.17
C LEU A 36 13.38 3.83 2.49
N PHE A 37 12.52 3.66 3.50
CA PHE A 37 12.56 4.42 4.74
C PHE A 37 12.65 3.56 6.00
N GLY A 38 12.54 2.22 5.89
CA GLY A 38 12.47 1.33 7.04
C GLY A 38 11.15 1.48 7.81
N GLY A 39 11.24 1.42 9.15
CA GLY A 39 10.09 1.48 10.05
C GLY A 39 9.29 0.19 10.11
N ASP A 40 8.10 0.27 10.70
CA ASP A 40 7.19 -0.87 10.86
C ASP A 40 6.05 -0.82 9.83
N ILE A 41 5.49 -2.00 9.51
CA ILE A 41 4.23 -2.10 8.76
C ILE A 41 3.11 -2.33 9.78
N LEU A 42 2.08 -1.48 9.72
CA LEU A 42 0.86 -1.62 10.49
C LEU A 42 -0.29 -1.98 9.57
N CYS A 43 -1.37 -2.50 10.14
CA CYS A 43 -2.62 -2.70 9.43
C CYS A 43 -3.86 -2.37 10.25
N THR A 44 -4.99 -2.25 9.57
CA THR A 44 -6.33 -2.09 10.15
C THR A 44 -7.35 -2.87 9.34
N ARG A 45 -8.45 -3.30 9.98
CA ARG A 45 -9.55 -3.94 9.27
C ARG A 45 -10.53 -2.89 8.76
N THR A 46 -10.82 -2.95 7.46
CA THR A 46 -11.83 -2.12 6.80
C THR A 46 -12.96 -2.99 6.24
N SER A 47 -14.04 -2.37 5.77
CA SER A 47 -15.10 -3.09 5.06
C SER A 47 -14.61 -3.79 3.78
N GLY A 48 -13.52 -3.30 3.18
CA GLY A 48 -12.89 -3.85 1.98
C GLY A 48 -11.78 -4.87 2.25
N GLY A 49 -11.49 -5.20 3.51
CA GLY A 49 -10.40 -6.11 3.89
C GLY A 49 -9.31 -5.43 4.72
N THR A 50 -8.13 -6.05 4.76
CA THR A 50 -6.98 -5.51 5.50
C THR A 50 -6.36 -4.35 4.72
N HIS A 51 -6.12 -3.24 5.41
CA HIS A 51 -5.42 -2.08 4.86
C HIS A 51 -4.05 -1.93 5.53
N PHE A 52 -2.99 -1.71 4.73
CA PHE A 52 -1.60 -1.63 5.20
C PHE A 52 -1.06 -0.20 5.06
N TYR A 53 -0.24 0.21 6.04
CA TYR A 53 0.44 1.51 6.07
C TYR A 53 1.70 1.40 6.94
N ASN A 54 2.51 2.46 6.99
CA ASN A 54 3.80 2.44 7.67
C ASN A 54 3.81 3.28 8.95
N LEU A 55 4.64 2.88 9.91
CA LEU A 55 5.03 3.69 11.06
C LEU A 55 6.53 3.96 10.94
N ILE A 56 6.91 5.22 10.74
CA ILE A 56 8.30 5.65 10.57
C ILE A 56 8.56 6.75 11.58
N ASP A 57 9.57 6.57 12.43
CA ASP A 57 9.95 7.49 13.50
C ASP A 57 8.76 7.91 14.39
N GLY A 58 7.90 6.94 14.73
CA GLY A 58 6.70 7.16 15.56
C GLY A 58 5.55 7.88 14.85
N ARG A 59 5.66 8.15 13.54
CA ARG A 59 4.61 8.80 12.74
C ARG A 59 4.01 7.85 11.71
N LYS A 60 2.69 7.85 11.60
CA LYS A 60 1.95 7.05 10.62
C LYS A 60 2.02 7.69 9.23
N TRP A 61 2.32 6.87 8.24
CA TRP A 61 2.38 7.21 6.82
C TRP A 61 1.47 6.27 6.05
N ASP A 62 0.29 6.78 5.70
CA ASP A 62 -0.66 6.11 4.82
C ASP A 62 -0.78 6.88 3.50
N LEU A 63 0.05 6.50 2.54
CA LEU A 63 0.05 7.13 1.22
C LEU A 63 -1.18 6.73 0.38
N THR A 64 -1.95 5.74 0.83
CA THR A 64 -3.06 5.14 0.09
C THR A 64 -4.42 5.38 0.72
N VAL A 65 -4.50 6.23 1.76
CA VAL A 65 -5.76 6.56 2.47
C VAL A 65 -6.85 7.07 1.52
N SER A 66 -6.48 7.76 0.45
CA SER A 66 -7.40 8.30 -0.56
C SER A 66 -8.14 7.23 -1.36
N GLN A 67 -7.83 5.94 -1.18
CA GLN A 67 -8.64 4.87 -1.75
C GLN A 67 -10.03 4.77 -1.12
N PHE A 68 -10.20 5.27 0.12
CA PHE A 68 -11.45 5.23 0.86
C PHE A 68 -12.21 6.53 0.70
N ALA A 69 -13.52 6.42 0.49
CA ALA A 69 -14.43 7.58 0.48
C ALA A 69 -14.76 8.08 1.90
N GLU A 70 -14.64 7.19 2.89
CA GLU A 70 -14.96 7.45 4.30
C GLU A 70 -13.73 7.18 5.19
N PRO A 71 -13.64 7.79 6.38
CA PRO A 71 -12.58 7.51 7.34
C PRO A 71 -12.50 6.02 7.73
N ILE A 72 -11.28 5.53 7.95
CA ILE A 72 -10.99 4.17 8.39
C ILE A 72 -10.56 4.14 9.88
N PRO A 73 -10.70 2.99 10.58
CA PRO A 73 -10.56 2.95 12.04
C PRO A 73 -9.12 3.07 12.57
N TYR A 74 -8.10 2.76 11.77
CA TYR A 74 -6.68 2.79 12.17
C TYR A 74 -6.40 2.03 13.48
N ASP A 75 -6.67 0.72 13.49
CA ASP A 75 -6.41 -0.17 14.64
C ASP A 75 -4.92 -0.27 15.03
N ASP A 76 -4.02 0.26 14.19
CA ASP A 76 -2.57 0.27 14.37
C ASP A 76 -1.99 -1.11 14.75
N THR A 77 -2.58 -2.18 14.20
CA THR A 77 -2.17 -3.55 14.49
C THR A 77 -0.80 -3.82 13.84
N PRO A 78 0.20 -4.29 14.59
CA PRO A 78 1.49 -4.67 14.00
C PRO A 78 1.31 -5.74 12.92
N SER A 79 2.00 -5.54 11.79
CA SER A 79 1.97 -6.46 10.66
C SER A 79 3.38 -6.74 10.15
N SER A 80 3.49 -7.47 9.04
CA SER A 80 4.78 -7.90 8.50
C SER A 80 4.86 -7.76 6.98
N ARG A 81 6.08 -7.83 6.46
CA ARG A 81 6.31 -7.86 5.02
C ARG A 81 5.71 -9.10 4.38
N GLU A 82 5.73 -10.24 5.07
CA GLU A 82 5.12 -11.48 4.59
C GLU A 82 3.61 -11.32 4.44
N ALA A 83 2.95 -10.69 5.42
CA ALA A 83 1.51 -10.42 5.36
C ALA A 83 1.15 -9.45 4.22
N ALA A 84 1.90 -8.36 4.07
CA ALA A 84 1.70 -7.41 2.97
C ALA A 84 2.02 -8.06 1.60
N MET A 85 3.06 -8.87 1.49
CA MET A 85 3.40 -9.58 0.26
C MET A 85 2.34 -10.61 -0.13
N ALA A 86 1.71 -11.28 0.84
CA ALA A 86 0.63 -12.22 0.59
C ALA A 86 -0.66 -11.55 0.06
N ASP A 87 -0.85 -10.25 0.34
CA ASP A 87 -1.95 -9.44 -0.19
C ASP A 87 -1.68 -8.93 -1.62
N THR A 88 -0.42 -9.00 -2.07
CA THR A 88 -0.03 -8.64 -3.44
C THR A 88 0.78 -9.75 -4.10
N SER A 89 1.71 -9.40 -5.00
CA SER A 89 2.63 -10.35 -5.63
C SER A 89 4.02 -9.74 -5.75
N ARG A 90 5.04 -10.60 -5.89
CA ARG A 90 6.44 -10.18 -6.02
C ARG A 90 6.66 -9.38 -7.30
N GLU A 91 5.94 -9.72 -8.36
CA GLU A 91 5.97 -9.07 -9.67
C GLU A 91 5.47 -7.63 -9.57
N LYS A 92 4.30 -7.43 -8.93
CA LYS A 92 3.72 -6.09 -8.72
C LYS A 92 4.61 -5.22 -7.84
N TYR A 93 5.15 -5.79 -6.78
CA TYR A 93 6.09 -5.10 -5.90
C TYR A 93 7.38 -4.70 -6.63
N ALA A 94 8.00 -5.61 -7.39
CA ALA A 94 9.20 -5.31 -8.16
C ALA A 94 8.94 -4.21 -9.21
N LEU A 95 7.79 -4.27 -9.88
CA LEU A 95 7.38 -3.27 -10.88
C LEU A 95 7.18 -1.90 -10.25
N LEU A 96 6.44 -1.80 -9.14
CA LEU A 96 6.22 -0.53 -8.46
C LEU A 96 7.54 0.05 -7.94
N LYS A 97 8.40 -0.79 -7.35
CA LYS A 97 9.73 -0.39 -6.87
C LYS A 97 10.60 0.18 -8.00
N ALA A 98 10.61 -0.47 -9.16
CA ALA A 98 11.36 -0.01 -10.32
C ALA A 98 10.88 1.36 -10.82
N ARG A 99 9.55 1.58 -10.87
CA ARG A 99 8.97 2.88 -11.29
C ARG A 99 9.32 4.01 -10.33
N VAL A 100 9.27 3.74 -9.03
CA VAL A 100 9.65 4.73 -8.00
C VAL A 100 11.12 5.12 -8.14
N GLY A 101 12.02 4.17 -8.40
CA GLY A 101 13.45 4.45 -8.59
C GLY A 101 13.80 5.16 -9.91
N ALA A 102 12.90 5.15 -10.89
CA ALA A 102 13.05 5.83 -12.17
C ALA A 102 12.37 7.21 -12.22
N SER A 103 11.69 7.62 -11.13
CA SER A 103 10.94 8.88 -11.01
C SER A 103 11.72 9.98 -10.31
#